data_AF-A0A9E3VNI3-F1
#
_entry.id   AF-A0A9E3VNI3-F1
#
_cell.length_a   1.000
_cell.length_b   1.000
_cell.length_c   1.000
_cell.angle_alpha   90.00
_cell.angle_beta   90.00
_cell.angle_gamma   90.00
#
_symmetry.space_group_name_H-M   'P 1'
#
loop_
_entity.id
_entity.type
_entity.pdbx_description
1 polymer ?
#
loop_
_entity_poly.entity_id
_entity_poly.type
_entity_poly.pdbx_seq_one_letter_code
_entity_poly.pdbx_strand_id
1 'polypeptide(L)'
;MTLLLLISGNPEILQQHSTDAQVVVVKIDDKIISQPKRIKQLIVEHNATAVVVGTKELKFQRFQIIWKMLFFVLGIKDAAIIDEAGSKNSFSVVRLLFVELPFLVAECIASVAMIAWAYVMFPILRKGKRA
;
A
#
# COMPACT_ATOMS: atom_id res chain seq x y z
N MET A 1 9.41 14.25 -13.88
CA MET A 1 10.25 13.05 -13.80
C MET A 1 9.63 12.12 -12.78
N THR A 2 9.33 10.91 -13.22
CA THR A 2 8.59 9.93 -12.43
C THR A 2 9.51 8.80 -12.00
N LEU A 3 9.50 8.48 -10.71
CA LEU A 3 10.19 7.30 -10.17
C LEU A 3 9.20 6.14 -10.12
N LEU A 4 9.46 5.09 -10.90
CA LEU A 4 8.73 3.83 -10.86
C LEU A 4 9.44 2.86 -9.92
N LEU A 5 8.86 2.67 -8.75
CA LEU A 5 9.25 1.67 -7.78
C LEU A 5 8.62 0.32 -8.15
N LEU A 6 9.40 -0.56 -8.79
CA LEU A 6 8.91 -1.84 -9.28
C LEU A 6 9.01 -2.90 -8.17
N ILE A 7 7.86 -3.33 -7.64
CA ILE A 7 7.77 -4.43 -6.67
C ILE A 7 7.74 -5.77 -7.40
N SER A 8 6.86 -5.88 -8.40
CA SER A 8 6.68 -7.09 -9.19
C SER A 8 6.11 -6.77 -10.57
N GLY A 9 6.30 -7.69 -11.52
CA GLY A 9 5.81 -7.53 -12.89
C GLY A 9 6.86 -7.05 -13.88
N ASN A 10 6.42 -6.76 -15.11
CA ASN A 10 7.24 -6.33 -16.22
C ASN A 10 7.39 -4.79 -16.25
N PRO A 11 8.61 -4.24 -16.10
CA PRO A 11 8.84 -2.79 -16.13
C PRO A 11 8.40 -2.13 -17.44
N GLU A 12 8.52 -2.81 -18.57
CA GLU A 12 8.22 -2.23 -19.89
C GLU A 12 6.73 -1.93 -20.04
N ILE A 13 5.88 -2.85 -19.57
CA ILE A 13 4.42 -2.69 -19.59
C ILE A 13 4.01 -1.56 -18.64
N LEU A 14 4.61 -1.51 -17.45
CA LEU A 14 4.30 -0.49 -16.44
C LEU A 14 4.78 0.91 -16.85
N GLN A 15 5.87 1.00 -17.60
CA GLN A 15 6.33 2.25 -18.19
C GLN A 15 5.35 2.79 -19.24
N GLN A 16 4.74 1.92 -20.07
CA GLN A 16 3.74 2.33 -21.06
C GLN A 16 2.50 2.96 -20.43
N HIS A 17 2.16 2.56 -19.20
CA HIS A 17 1.04 3.13 -18.44
C HIS A 17 1.44 4.34 -17.60
N SER A 18 2.73 4.67 -17.53
CA SER A 18 3.22 5.87 -16.86
C SER A 18 3.08 7.06 -17.82
N THR A 19 2.38 8.10 -17.39
CA THR A 19 2.03 9.27 -18.23
C THR A 19 3.22 10.18 -18.55
N ASP A 20 4.35 10.00 -17.86
CA ASP A 20 5.49 10.91 -17.91
C ASP A 20 6.56 10.42 -18.91
N ALA A 21 7.13 11.31 -19.71
CA ALA A 21 8.10 10.95 -20.76
C ALA A 21 9.47 10.51 -20.20
N GLN A 22 9.74 10.77 -18.92
CA GLN A 22 10.97 10.40 -18.23
C GLN A 22 10.63 9.58 -16.98
N VAL A 23 10.67 8.25 -17.13
CA VAL A 23 10.44 7.28 -16.06
C VAL A 23 11.75 6.60 -15.70
N VAL A 24 12.14 6.66 -14.44
CA VAL A 24 13.26 5.86 -13.90
C VAL A 24 12.70 4.68 -13.13
N VAL A 25 13.14 3.48 -13.49
CA VAL A 25 12.69 2.25 -12.83
C VAL A 25 13.71 1.80 -11.81
N VAL A 26 13.26 1.65 -10.57
CA VAL A 26 14.05 1.06 -9.48
C VAL A 26 13.31 -0.17 -8.99
N LYS A 27 13.95 -1.34 -9.12
CA LYS A 27 13.45 -2.59 -8.54
C LYS A 27 13.59 -2.54 -7.03
N ILE A 28 12.50 -2.85 -6.34
CA ILE A 28 12.42 -2.85 -4.89
C ILE A 28 11.78 -4.14 -4.38
N ASP A 29 12.19 -4.57 -3.19
CA ASP A 29 11.49 -5.62 -2.44
C ASP A 29 10.36 -4.97 -1.63
N ASP A 30 9.24 -5.68 -1.43
CA ASP A 30 8.13 -5.26 -0.56
C ASP A 30 8.60 -4.80 0.82
N LYS A 31 9.67 -5.39 1.36
CA LYS A 31 10.24 -5.01 2.66
C LYS A 31 10.68 -3.54 2.72
N ILE A 32 10.99 -2.91 1.58
CA ILE A 32 11.43 -1.51 1.55
C ILE A 32 10.39 -0.55 2.10
N ILE A 33 9.10 -0.94 2.08
CA ILE A 33 8.00 -0.13 2.62
C ILE A 33 8.19 0.17 4.12
N SER A 34 8.89 -0.72 4.83
CA SER A 34 9.26 -0.55 6.25
C SER A 34 10.43 0.41 6.47
N GLN A 35 11.04 0.93 5.38
CA GLN A 35 12.22 1.80 5.41
C GLN A 35 11.94 3.18 4.77
N PRO A 36 11.11 4.05 5.38
CA PRO A 36 10.75 5.35 4.82
C PRO A 36 11.95 6.22 4.43
N LYS A 37 13.04 6.15 5.20
CA LYS A 37 14.28 6.88 4.92
C LYS A 37 14.91 6.46 3.59
N ARG A 38 14.90 5.17 3.27
CA ARG A 38 15.47 4.64 2.02
C ARG A 38 14.65 5.08 0.82
N ILE A 39 13.32 5.07 0.94
CA ILE A 39 12.43 5.54 -0.11
C ILE A 39 12.61 7.05 -0.34
N LYS A 40 12.71 7.83 0.74
CA LYS A 40 13.03 9.27 0.63
C LYS A 40 14.36 9.51 -0.07
N GLN A 41 15.39 8.73 0.24
CA GLN A 41 16.70 8.83 -0.44
C GLN A 41 16.55 8.57 -1.94
N LEU A 42 15.87 7.50 -2.35
CA LEU A 42 15.65 7.19 -3.77
C LEU A 42 14.95 8.33 -4.52
N ILE A 43 13.95 8.96 -3.89
CA ILE A 43 13.23 10.10 -4.48
C ILE A 43 14.16 11.30 -4.70
N VAL A 44 15.00 11.60 -3.71
CA VAL A 44 15.96 12.72 -3.78
C VAL A 44 17.08 12.41 -4.78
N GLU A 45 17.66 11.20 -4.75
CA GLU A 45 18.70 10.74 -5.67
C GLU A 45 18.27 10.87 -7.14
N HIS A 46 17.00 10.60 -7.42
CA HIS A 46 16.44 10.67 -8.77
C HIS A 46 15.67 11.97 -9.07
N ASN A 47 15.70 12.97 -8.19
CA ASN A 47 14.95 14.23 -8.33
C ASN A 47 13.48 14.02 -8.77
N ALA A 48 12.84 12.99 -8.23
CA ALA A 48 11.53 12.56 -8.68
C ALA A 48 10.42 13.47 -8.15
N THR A 49 9.59 13.99 -9.05
CA THR A 49 8.43 14.83 -8.72
C THR A 49 7.17 14.01 -8.50
N ALA A 50 7.10 12.84 -9.12
CA ALA A 50 6.02 11.88 -8.98
C ALA A 50 6.57 10.49 -8.67
N VAL A 51 5.84 9.71 -7.88
CA VAL A 51 6.23 8.36 -7.47
C VAL A 51 5.14 7.37 -7.84
N VAL A 52 5.50 6.40 -8.67
CA VAL A 52 4.59 5.34 -9.08
C VAL A 52 5.11 4.01 -8.55
N VAL A 53 4.23 3.22 -7.95
CA VAL A 53 4.56 1.86 -7.52
C VAL A 53 3.98 0.89 -8.52
N GLY A 54 4.84 0.09 -9.14
CA GLY A 54 4.48 -0.91 -10.13
C GLY A 54 4.33 -2.29 -9.51
N THR A 55 3.23 -2.96 -9.82
CA THR A 55 2.96 -4.35 -9.42
C THR A 55 2.41 -5.15 -10.60
N LYS A 56 2.43 -6.48 -10.49
CA LYS A 56 1.82 -7.35 -11.51
C LYS A 56 0.30 -7.16 -11.58
N GLU A 57 -0.38 -7.22 -10.44
CA GLU A 57 -1.83 -6.98 -10.32
C GLU A 57 -2.15 -6.26 -9.02
N LEU A 58 -3.01 -5.24 -9.06
CA LEU A 58 -3.36 -4.46 -7.87
C LEU A 58 -3.89 -5.35 -6.72
N LYS A 59 -4.65 -6.40 -7.03
CA LYS A 59 -5.27 -7.30 -6.04
C LYS A 59 -4.24 -8.04 -5.16
N PHE A 60 -3.01 -8.23 -5.65
CA PHE A 60 -1.95 -8.89 -4.88
C PHE A 60 -1.28 -7.95 -3.89
N GLN A 61 -1.37 -6.65 -4.13
CA GLN A 61 -0.82 -5.63 -3.26
C GLN A 61 -1.83 -5.30 -2.16
N ARG A 62 -1.95 -6.18 -1.16
CA ARG A 62 -2.91 -5.99 -0.05
C ARG A 62 -2.57 -4.78 0.82
N PHE A 63 -1.31 -4.35 0.83
CA PHE A 63 -0.81 -3.24 1.63
C PHE A 63 -0.77 -1.89 0.89
N GLN A 64 -1.68 -1.66 -0.07
CA GLN A 64 -1.79 -0.37 -0.77
C GLN A 64 -1.99 0.82 0.19
N ILE A 65 -2.73 0.62 1.29
CA ILE A 65 -2.92 1.67 2.30
C ILE A 65 -1.61 2.07 2.97
N ILE A 66 -0.67 1.13 3.16
CA ILE A 66 0.64 1.41 3.76
C ILE A 66 1.48 2.27 2.82
N TRP A 67 1.44 1.98 1.51
CA TRP A 67 2.10 2.82 0.50
C TRP A 67 1.54 4.24 0.50
N LYS A 68 0.21 4.39 0.58
CA LYS A 68 -0.44 5.70 0.63
C LYS A 68 -0.11 6.46 1.92
N MET A 69 -0.08 5.78 3.07
CA MET A 69 0.37 6.38 4.33
C MET A 69 1.82 6.84 4.23
N LEU A 70 2.69 6.06 3.61
CA LEU A 70 4.07 6.45 3.37
C LEU A 70 4.15 7.70 2.49
N PHE A 71 3.40 7.77 1.39
CA PHE A 71 3.37 8.95 0.52
C PHE A 71 2.90 10.19 1.28
N PHE A 72 1.88 10.05 2.12
CA PHE A 72 1.40 11.10 2.99
C PHE A 72 2.51 11.60 3.95
N VAL A 73 3.18 10.69 4.65
CA VAL A 73 4.28 11.03 5.60
C VAL A 73 5.47 11.67 4.89
N LEU A 74 5.78 11.23 3.67
CA LEU A 74 6.85 11.79 2.85
C LEU A 74 6.46 13.10 2.13
N GLY A 75 5.20 13.54 2.24
CA GLY A 75 4.70 14.77 1.61
C GLY A 75 4.58 14.68 0.08
N ILE A 76 4.50 13.46 -0.46
CA ILE A 76 4.41 13.22 -1.90
C ILE A 76 2.96 13.42 -2.33
N LYS A 77 2.72 14.38 -3.22
CA LYS A 77 1.37 14.72 -3.69
C LYS A 77 0.97 13.93 -4.93
N ASP A 78 1.91 13.70 -5.83
CA ASP A 78 1.67 12.96 -7.07
C ASP A 78 2.23 11.54 -6.91
N ALA A 79 1.35 10.63 -6.51
CA ALA A 79 1.70 9.23 -6.37
C ALA A 79 0.58 8.31 -6.81
N ALA A 80 0.93 7.13 -7.30
CA ALA A 80 -0.04 6.12 -7.69
C ALA A 80 0.53 4.71 -7.60
N ILE A 81 -0.36 3.74 -7.54
CA ILE A 81 -0.03 2.32 -7.67
C ILE A 81 -0.65 1.85 -8.98
N ILE A 82 0.14 1.25 -9.85
CA ILE A 82 -0.29 0.77 -11.18
C ILE A 82 -0.02 -0.72 -11.32
N ASP A 83 -0.86 -1.38 -12.11
CA ASP A 83 -0.61 -2.75 -12.54
C ASP A 83 -0.35 -2.89 -14.05
N GLU A 84 0.02 -4.11 -14.46
CA GLU A 84 0.28 -4.45 -15.86
C GLU A 84 -0.97 -4.35 -16.75
N ALA A 85 -2.17 -4.37 -16.15
CA ALA A 85 -3.42 -4.20 -16.88
C ALA A 85 -3.79 -2.72 -17.08
N GLY A 86 -2.95 -1.79 -16.59
CA GLY A 86 -3.19 -0.34 -16.66
C GLY A 86 -4.18 0.18 -15.63
N SER A 87 -4.61 -0.64 -14.66
CA SER A 87 -5.44 -0.18 -13.56
C SER A 87 -4.58 0.69 -12.62
N LYS A 88 -5.12 1.84 -12.22
CA LYS A 88 -4.42 2.83 -11.41
C LYS A 88 -5.17 3.13 -10.12
N ASN A 89 -4.49 2.97 -8.99
CA ASN A 89 -4.94 3.47 -7.71
C ASN A 89 -4.15 4.74 -7.34
N SER A 90 -4.69 5.90 -7.72
CA SER A 90 -4.09 7.19 -7.44
C SER A 90 -4.15 7.55 -5.95
N PHE A 91 -3.09 8.18 -5.46
CA PHE A 91 -3.05 8.73 -4.13
C PHE A 91 -3.95 9.95 -4.01
N SER A 92 -4.74 10.01 -2.94
CA SER A 92 -5.53 11.17 -2.57
C SER A 92 -5.55 11.28 -1.07
N VAL A 93 -5.10 12.42 -0.54
CA VAL A 93 -5.05 12.68 0.91
C VAL A 93 -6.44 12.63 1.51
N VAL A 94 -7.44 13.21 0.83
CA VAL A 94 -8.83 13.21 1.30
C VAL A 94 -9.36 11.79 1.38
N ARG A 95 -9.13 10.98 0.34
CA ARG A 95 -9.56 9.58 0.34
C ARG A 95 -8.85 8.76 1.42
N LEU A 96 -7.55 8.98 1.62
CA LEU A 96 -6.78 8.29 2.65
C LEU A 96 -7.33 8.60 4.04
N LEU A 97 -7.49 9.89 4.39
CA LEU A 97 -7.84 10.31 5.76
C LEU A 97 -9.31 10.05 6.12
N PHE A 98 -10.23 10.18 5.16
CA PHE A 98 -11.67 10.13 5.44
C PHE A 98 -12.37 8.85 4.98
N VAL A 99 -11.72 8.02 4.16
CA VAL A 99 -12.32 6.76 3.67
C VAL A 99 -11.46 5.59 4.09
N GLU A 100 -10.18 5.57 3.71
CA GLU A 100 -9.34 4.38 3.87
C GLU A 100 -8.89 4.18 5.33
N LEU A 101 -8.44 5.23 6.03
CA LEU A 101 -8.04 5.13 7.44
C LEU A 101 -9.20 4.78 8.37
N PRO A 102 -10.39 5.41 8.29
CA PRO A 102 -11.52 5.02 9.12
C PRO A 102 -11.96 3.58 8.89
N PHE A 103 -11.90 3.11 7.64
CA PHE A 103 -12.19 1.72 7.32
C PHE A 103 -11.19 0.76 7.95
N LEU A 104 -9.89 1.07 7.88
CA LEU A 104 -8.84 0.30 8.55
C LEU A 104 -9.04 0.27 10.07
N VAL A 105 -9.39 1.41 10.69
CA VAL A 105 -9.66 1.47 12.13
C VAL A 105 -10.86 0.60 12.49
N ALA A 106 -11.93 0.62 11.70
CA ALA A 106 -13.09 -0.25 11.90
C ALA A 106 -12.72 -1.74 11.78
N GLU A 107 -11.90 -2.11 10.79
CA GLU A 107 -11.38 -3.47 10.64
C GLU A 107 -10.55 -3.91 11.85
N CYS A 108 -9.70 -3.03 12.38
CA CYS A 108 -8.92 -3.29 13.59
C CYS A 108 -9.84 -3.50 14.81
N ILE A 109 -10.82 -2.62 15.03
CA ILE A 109 -11.77 -2.73 16.15
C ILE A 109 -12.55 -4.04 16.03
N ALA A 110 -13.08 -4.36 14.85
CA ALA A 110 -13.81 -5.59 14.61
C ALA A 110 -12.95 -6.83 14.86
N SER A 111 -11.68 -6.81 14.41
CA SER A 111 -10.74 -7.91 14.62
C SER A 111 -10.45 -8.13 16.11
N VAL A 112 -10.21 -7.06 16.87
CA VAL A 112 -9.99 -7.14 18.32
C VAL A 112 -11.25 -7.60 19.05
N ALA A 113 -12.42 -7.08 18.67
CA ALA A 113 -13.70 -7.48 19.25
C ALA A 113 -13.99 -8.96 19.01
N MET A 114 -13.70 -9.49 17.82
CA MET A 114 -13.83 -10.91 17.50
C MET A 114 -12.91 -11.78 18.35
N ILE A 115 -11.65 -11.37 18.55
CA ILE A 115 -10.71 -12.08 19.41
C ILE A 115 -11.21 -12.06 20.87
N ALA A 116 -11.62 -10.90 21.39
CA ALA A 116 -12.15 -10.77 22.74
C ALA A 116 -13.41 -11.63 22.94
N TRP A 117 -14.35 -11.59 21.99
CA TRP A 117 -15.56 -12.42 22.01
C TRP A 117 -15.22 -13.91 21.99
N ALA A 118 -14.29 -14.34 21.13
CA ALA A 118 -13.83 -15.72 21.09
C ALA A 118 -13.24 -16.14 22.43
N TYR A 119 -12.38 -15.33 23.05
CA TYR A 119 -11.79 -15.62 24.36
C TYR A 119 -12.83 -15.78 25.47
N VAL A 120 -13.93 -15.03 25.45
CA VAL A 120 -15.02 -15.16 26.43
C VAL A 120 -15.91 -16.37 26.15
N MET A 121 -16.27 -16.59 24.89
CA MET A 121 -17.24 -17.64 24.52
C MET A 121 -16.63 -19.05 24.46
N PHE A 122 -15.35 -19.20 24.09
CA PHE A 122 -14.68 -20.49 24.02
C PHE A 122 -14.70 -21.27 25.35
N PRO A 123 -14.36 -20.68 26.52
CA PRO A 123 -14.41 -21.39 27.80
C PRO A 123 -15.84 -21.74 28.22
N ILE A 124 -16.84 -20.94 27.85
CA ILE A 124 -18.26 -21.20 28.12
C ILE A 124 -18.73 -22.43 27.33
N LEU A 125 -18.44 -22.47 26.02
CA LEU A 125 -18.76 -23.59 25.14
C LEU A 125 -18.02 -24.89 25.53
N ARG A 126 -16.80 -24.76 26.07
CA ARG A 126 -16.00 -25.90 26.54
C ARG A 126 -16.50 -26.49 27.86
N LYS A 127 -17.09 -25.68 28.76
CA LYS A 127 -17.77 -26.18 29.97
C LYS A 127 -19.07 -26.92 29.63
N GLY A 128 -19.83 -26.43 28.65
CA GLY A 128 -21.09 -27.07 28.21
C GLY A 128 -20.95 -28.42 27.51
N LYS A 129 -19.75 -28.80 27.04
CA LYS A 129 -19.48 -30.12 26.45
C LYS A 129 -18.94 -31.17 27.45
N ARG A 130 -18.71 -30.79 28.71
CA ARG A 130 -18.22 -31.68 29.78
C ARG A 130 -19.27 -31.97 30.86
N ALA A 131 -20.46 -31.39 30.74
CA ALA A 131 -21.66 -31.76 31.48
C ALA A 131 -22.55 -32.62 30.57
#